data_AF-A0AAU4RDP4-F1
#
_entry.id   AF-A0AAU4RDP4-F1
#
_cell.length_a   1.000
_cell.length_b   1.000
_cell.length_c   1.000
_cell.angle_alpha   90.00
_cell.angle_beta   90.00
_cell.angle_gamma   90.00
#
_symmetry.space_group_name_H-M   'P 1'
#
loop_
_entity.id
_entity.type
_entity.pdbx_description
1 polymer ?
#
loop_
_entity_poly.entity_id
_entity_poly.type
_entity_poly.pdbx_seq_one_letter_code
_entity_poly.pdbx_strand_id
1 'polypeptide(L)'
;MPEPSPTSPKRRRGRLLRVGAAFVVLLSVAGYLVVQYVTGGAGGPGCKVVSKDGDAAAYELTPEQAVNAATITAVGTGRGLPERAVTIALATALQESGLRNIRHGDRDSLGLFQQRPSQGWGTAKEIMDPTYAAGVFYEHLAKVPGYTGLPLTVAAQRVQRSGYPSAYAKHEPDAVLLSAALTGTSPATLTCDGRQSATVAAGPDAVRSALVRDFGRDVLEPVNAEVGGSKASPSPTAAPSASGDGRTVTLPVTADPDGAGGDGRGARQRGWQLAHWAVANASALHIERVAYAGREWTAGNTDSQWRTSGARTDTGAGAVRIMTAQ
;
A
#
# COMPACT_ATOMS: atom_id res chain seq x y z
N MET A 1 -86.22 -6.25 8.17
CA MET A 1 -85.20 -5.37 7.55
C MET A 1 -84.47 -4.66 8.68
N PRO A 2 -83.13 -4.71 8.78
CA PRO A 2 -82.16 -4.91 7.70
C PRO A 2 -81.33 -6.21 7.80
N GLU A 3 -80.92 -6.72 6.63
CA GLU A 3 -79.95 -7.80 6.48
C GLU A 3 -78.55 -7.39 6.97
N PRO A 4 -77.76 -8.29 7.57
CA PRO A 4 -76.36 -8.05 7.82
C PRO A 4 -75.57 -8.18 6.50
N SER A 5 -74.96 -7.07 6.08
CA SER A 5 -74.09 -7.02 4.90
C SER A 5 -72.86 -7.92 5.05
N PRO A 6 -72.42 -8.64 4.00
CA PRO A 6 -71.23 -9.48 4.07
C PRO A 6 -69.95 -8.64 4.19
N THR A 7 -69.20 -8.84 5.27
CA THR A 7 -67.89 -8.21 5.48
C THR A 7 -66.90 -8.70 4.42
N SER A 8 -66.44 -7.77 3.59
CA SER A 8 -65.64 -8.06 2.40
C SER A 8 -64.22 -8.51 2.78
N PRO A 9 -63.73 -9.69 2.34
CA PRO A 9 -62.41 -10.23 2.70
C PRO A 9 -61.22 -9.48 2.04
N LYS A 10 -61.49 -8.51 1.16
CA LYS A 10 -60.47 -7.79 0.37
C LYS A 10 -59.49 -6.98 1.22
N ARG A 11 -59.90 -6.42 2.37
CA ARG A 11 -59.01 -5.63 3.25
C ARG A 11 -57.91 -6.47 3.92
N ARG A 12 -58.18 -7.74 4.26
CA ARG A 12 -57.18 -8.63 4.90
C ARG A 12 -56.08 -9.06 3.91
N ARG A 13 -56.43 -9.34 2.65
CA ARG A 13 -55.47 -9.72 1.60
C ARG A 13 -54.47 -8.59 1.30
N GLY A 14 -54.92 -7.34 1.22
CA GLY A 14 -54.02 -6.18 1.03
C GLY A 14 -53.06 -5.95 2.19
N ARG A 15 -53.47 -6.24 3.44
CA ARG A 15 -52.59 -6.13 4.61
C ARG A 15 -51.54 -7.24 4.65
N LEU A 16 -51.92 -8.47 4.31
CA LEU A 16 -50.98 -9.60 4.23
C LEU A 16 -49.93 -9.41 3.12
N LEU A 17 -50.32 -8.88 1.96
CA LEU A 17 -49.38 -8.57 0.88
C LEU A 17 -48.38 -7.46 1.27
N ARG A 18 -48.84 -6.42 1.99
CA ARG A 18 -47.96 -5.35 2.49
C ARG A 18 -46.98 -5.85 3.56
N VAL A 19 -47.44 -6.72 4.47
CA VAL A 19 -46.58 -7.35 5.48
C VAL A 19 -45.57 -8.29 4.83
N GLY A 20 -45.98 -9.08 3.83
CA GLY A 20 -45.07 -9.93 3.06
C GLY A 20 -44.00 -9.12 2.31
N ALA A 21 -44.39 -8.04 1.64
CA ALA A 21 -43.44 -7.16 0.96
C ALA A 21 -42.47 -6.48 1.93
N ALA A 22 -42.95 -6.00 3.08
CA ALA A 22 -42.10 -5.42 4.12
C ALA A 22 -41.10 -6.45 4.68
N PHE A 23 -41.52 -7.70 4.87
CA PHE A 23 -40.66 -8.79 5.35
C PHE A 23 -39.57 -9.13 4.32
N VAL A 24 -39.91 -9.20 3.02
CA VAL A 24 -38.94 -9.41 1.94
C VAL A 24 -37.92 -8.26 1.89
N VAL A 25 -38.36 -7.00 1.99
CA VAL A 25 -37.45 -5.86 2.03
C VAL A 25 -36.51 -5.94 3.25
N LEU A 26 -37.04 -6.30 4.42
CA LEU A 26 -36.24 -6.49 5.64
C LEU A 26 -35.20 -7.60 5.48
N LEU A 27 -35.58 -8.74 4.89
CA LEU A 27 -34.65 -9.83 4.60
C LEU A 27 -33.59 -9.43 3.58
N SER A 28 -33.96 -8.67 2.54
CA SER A 28 -32.99 -8.15 1.56
C SER A 28 -32.02 -7.16 2.18
N VAL A 29 -32.48 -6.27 3.05
CA VAL A 29 -31.63 -5.33 3.79
C VAL A 29 -30.73 -6.08 4.77
N ALA A 30 -31.26 -7.04 5.52
CA ALA A 30 -30.48 -7.87 6.43
C ALA A 30 -29.43 -8.69 5.67
N GLY A 31 -29.80 -9.29 4.53
CA GLY A 31 -28.87 -9.99 3.64
C GLY A 31 -27.79 -9.07 3.09
N TYR A 32 -28.16 -7.87 2.64
CA TYR A 32 -27.20 -6.86 2.20
C TYR A 32 -26.25 -6.43 3.33
N LEU A 33 -26.75 -6.20 4.55
CA LEU A 33 -25.93 -5.85 5.71
C LEU A 33 -25.01 -7.00 6.14
N VAL A 34 -25.48 -8.25 6.10
CA VAL A 34 -24.64 -9.44 6.34
C VAL A 34 -23.57 -9.55 5.26
N VAL A 35 -23.89 -9.34 3.98
CA VAL A 35 -22.89 -9.30 2.92
C VAL A 35 -21.89 -8.18 3.16
N GLN A 36 -22.33 -6.96 3.47
CA GLN A 36 -21.43 -5.84 3.77
C GLN A 36 -20.53 -6.13 4.98
N TYR A 37 -21.09 -6.74 6.04
CA TYR A 37 -20.35 -7.09 7.24
C TYR A 37 -19.32 -8.21 6.98
N VAL A 38 -19.72 -9.28 6.29
CA VAL A 38 -18.85 -10.43 5.96
C VAL A 38 -17.81 -10.06 4.89
N THR A 39 -18.15 -9.19 3.96
CA THR A 39 -17.26 -8.74 2.88
C THR A 39 -16.48 -7.48 3.24
N GLY A 40 -16.65 -6.91 4.44
CA GLY A 40 -15.95 -5.70 4.92
C GLY A 40 -16.31 -4.40 4.18
N GLY A 41 -17.43 -4.40 3.47
CA GLY A 41 -17.91 -3.34 2.60
C GLY A 41 -16.99 -3.00 1.42
N ALA A 42 -17.60 -2.65 0.29
CA ALA A 42 -16.87 -2.16 -0.88
C ALA A 42 -16.43 -0.71 -0.60
N GLY A 43 -15.26 -0.55 0.06
CA GLY A 43 -14.62 0.76 0.26
C GLY A 43 -14.30 1.16 1.70
N GLY A 44 -14.49 0.26 2.69
CA GLY A 44 -14.00 0.48 4.06
C GLY A 44 -12.47 0.38 4.18
N PRO A 45 -11.87 0.93 5.26
CA PRO A 45 -10.45 0.72 5.53
C PRO A 45 -10.16 -0.77 5.61
N GLY A 46 -9.17 -1.21 4.83
CA GLY A 46 -8.72 -2.61 4.74
C GLY A 46 -7.22 -2.73 4.96
N CYS A 47 -6.58 -1.66 5.41
CA CYS A 47 -5.18 -1.59 5.78
C CYS A 47 -5.03 -0.71 7.02
N LYS A 48 -4.04 -1.03 7.86
CA LYS A 48 -3.74 -0.32 9.09
C LYS A 48 -2.24 -0.27 9.33
N VAL A 49 -1.74 0.91 9.66
CA VAL A 49 -0.40 1.08 10.23
C VAL A 49 -0.53 1.40 11.71
N VAL A 50 0.32 0.80 12.54
CA VAL A 50 0.41 1.08 13.97
C VAL A 50 1.78 1.60 14.34
N SER A 51 1.88 2.37 15.43
CA SER A 51 3.16 2.68 16.05
C SER A 51 3.86 1.39 16.51
N LYS A 52 5.19 1.38 16.50
CA LYS A 52 6.01 0.24 16.95
C LYS A 52 5.67 -0.23 18.37
N ASP A 53 5.22 0.69 19.23
CA ASP A 53 4.85 0.43 20.62
C ASP A 53 3.40 -0.07 20.80
N GLY A 54 2.71 -0.43 19.70
CA GLY A 54 1.47 -1.19 19.72
C GLY A 54 0.17 -0.41 19.96
N ASP A 55 0.15 0.58 20.87
CA ASP A 55 -1.15 1.04 21.44
C ASP A 55 -1.43 2.55 21.45
N ALA A 56 -0.57 3.43 20.91
CA ALA A 56 -0.80 4.88 21.04
C ALA A 56 -1.25 5.59 19.75
N ALA A 57 -0.82 5.14 18.57
CA ALA A 57 -1.18 5.78 17.30
C ALA A 57 -1.38 4.76 16.19
N ALA A 58 -2.47 4.91 15.44
CA ALA A 58 -2.78 4.09 14.28
C ALA A 58 -3.36 4.93 13.17
N TYR A 59 -3.11 4.51 11.93
CA TYR A 59 -3.69 5.12 10.73
C TYR A 59 -4.31 4.03 9.86
N GLU A 60 -5.58 4.24 9.49
CA GLU A 60 -6.34 3.32 8.66
C GLU A 60 -6.42 3.82 7.21
N LEU A 61 -6.28 2.90 6.27
CA LEU A 61 -6.21 3.16 4.84
C LEU A 61 -7.11 2.20 4.08
N THR A 62 -7.60 2.63 2.92
CA THR A 62 -8.08 1.69 1.90
C THR A 62 -6.88 0.99 1.23
N PRO A 63 -7.11 -0.19 0.60
CA PRO A 63 -6.07 -0.84 -0.20
C PRO A 63 -5.49 0.07 -1.31
N GLU A 64 -6.31 0.92 -1.94
CA GLU A 64 -5.84 1.90 -2.94
C GLU A 64 -4.81 2.87 -2.33
N GLN A 65 -5.13 3.44 -1.16
CA GLN A 65 -4.26 4.38 -0.47
C GLN A 65 -2.96 3.71 -0.03
N ALA A 66 -3.01 2.46 0.43
CA ALA A 66 -1.83 1.70 0.82
C ALA A 66 -0.88 1.46 -0.37
N VAL A 67 -1.40 1.07 -1.54
CA VAL A 67 -0.61 0.90 -2.77
C VAL A 67 0.05 2.22 -3.20
N ASN A 68 -0.70 3.31 -3.19
CA ASN A 68 -0.17 4.63 -3.56
C ASN A 68 0.92 5.11 -2.57
N ALA A 69 0.71 4.93 -1.27
CA ALA A 69 1.71 5.25 -0.24
C ALA A 69 2.99 4.41 -0.40
N ALA A 70 2.84 3.10 -0.68
CA ALA A 70 3.94 2.21 -0.94
C ALA A 70 4.72 2.62 -2.20
N THR A 71 4.03 3.05 -3.25
CA THR A 71 4.65 3.56 -4.49
C THR A 71 5.44 4.84 -4.24
N ILE A 72 4.85 5.84 -3.56
CA ILE A 72 5.55 7.09 -3.19
C ILE A 72 6.83 6.79 -2.40
N THR A 73 6.76 5.82 -1.47
CA THR A 73 7.89 5.42 -0.64
C THR A 73 8.97 4.68 -1.45
N ALA A 74 8.56 3.75 -2.31
CA ALA A 74 9.47 2.99 -3.18
C ALA A 74 10.26 3.92 -4.10
N VAL A 75 9.60 4.89 -4.74
CA VAL A 75 10.27 5.89 -5.60
C VAL A 75 11.25 6.76 -4.82
N GLY A 76 10.88 7.20 -3.61
CA GLY A 76 11.77 8.04 -2.78
C GLY A 76 13.04 7.30 -2.36
N THR A 77 12.87 6.10 -1.80
CA THR A 77 13.99 5.25 -1.37
C THR A 77 14.84 4.74 -2.54
N GLY A 78 14.24 4.41 -3.69
CA GLY A 78 14.97 4.03 -4.90
C GLY A 78 15.83 5.16 -5.49
N ARG A 79 15.55 6.41 -5.12
CA ARG A 79 16.37 7.59 -5.43
C ARG A 79 17.41 7.91 -4.34
N GLY A 80 17.57 7.04 -3.34
CA GLY A 80 18.48 7.25 -2.21
C GLY A 80 18.06 8.40 -1.27
N LEU A 81 16.79 8.82 -1.31
CA LEU A 81 16.32 9.92 -0.48
C LEU A 81 16.04 9.45 0.96
N PRO A 82 16.28 10.30 1.97
CA PRO A 82 16.07 9.95 3.37
C PRO A 82 14.58 9.76 3.69
N GLU A 83 14.28 9.03 4.77
CA GLU A 83 12.90 8.82 5.27
C GLU A 83 12.13 10.15 5.42
N ARG A 84 12.81 11.24 5.84
CA ARG A 84 12.21 12.57 5.93
C ARG A 84 11.61 13.07 4.60
N ALA A 85 12.25 12.77 3.47
CA ALA A 85 11.71 13.12 2.16
C ALA A 85 10.41 12.35 1.87
N VAL A 86 10.38 11.06 2.21
CA VAL A 86 9.19 10.21 2.11
C VAL A 86 8.07 10.73 2.99
N THR A 87 8.35 11.10 4.25
CA THR A 87 7.36 11.71 5.15
C THR A 87 6.75 12.98 4.54
N ILE A 88 7.56 13.87 3.96
CA ILE A 88 7.09 15.10 3.31
C ILE A 88 6.19 14.77 2.11
N ALA A 89 6.58 13.82 1.27
CA ALA A 89 5.79 13.42 0.11
C ALA A 89 4.45 12.78 0.51
N LEU A 90 4.44 11.87 1.49
CA LEU A 90 3.23 11.23 1.98
C LEU A 90 2.27 12.24 2.62
N ALA A 91 2.77 13.16 3.45
CA ALA A 91 1.95 14.23 4.03
C ALA A 91 1.37 15.15 2.95
N THR A 92 2.14 15.41 1.89
CA THR A 92 1.67 16.19 0.74
C THR A 92 0.55 15.44 0.02
N ALA A 93 0.76 14.18 -0.39
CA ALA A 93 -0.26 13.40 -1.08
C ALA A 93 -1.53 13.15 -0.21
N LEU A 94 -1.38 13.05 1.11
CA LEU A 94 -2.50 13.02 2.05
C LEU A 94 -3.32 14.32 1.99
N GLN A 95 -2.65 15.47 1.98
CA GLN A 95 -3.32 16.77 1.91
C GLN A 95 -3.96 17.03 0.54
N GLU A 96 -3.29 16.64 -0.55
CA GLU A 96 -3.73 16.95 -1.91
C GLU A 96 -4.85 16.03 -2.39
N SER A 97 -4.78 14.73 -2.10
CA SER A 97 -5.77 13.76 -2.61
C SER A 97 -6.21 12.70 -1.61
N GLY A 98 -5.71 12.76 -0.37
CA GLY A 98 -5.90 11.70 0.61
C GLY A 98 -5.26 10.39 0.14
N LEU A 99 -4.10 10.44 -0.52
CA LEU A 99 -3.39 9.28 -1.11
C LEU A 99 -4.18 8.56 -2.23
N ARG A 100 -5.09 9.23 -2.90
CA ARG A 100 -5.87 8.66 -4.03
C ARG A 100 -5.41 9.23 -5.36
N ASN A 101 -5.38 8.41 -6.40
CA ASN A 101 -4.93 8.85 -7.71
C ASN A 101 -6.12 9.38 -8.54
N ILE A 102 -6.57 10.59 -8.20
CA ILE A 102 -7.83 11.16 -8.70
C ILE A 102 -7.68 11.90 -10.04
N ARG A 103 -8.72 11.81 -10.89
CA ARG A 103 -8.78 12.45 -12.22
C ARG A 103 -9.42 13.84 -12.23
N HIS A 104 -9.59 14.44 -11.06
CA HIS A 104 -10.24 15.73 -10.87
C HIS A 104 -9.54 16.51 -9.76
N GLY A 105 -9.78 17.82 -9.75
CA GLY A 105 -9.13 18.77 -8.86
C GLY A 105 -9.52 20.19 -9.20
N ASP A 106 -8.88 21.17 -8.57
CA ASP A 106 -8.98 22.56 -9.01
C ASP A 106 -8.34 22.72 -10.40
N ARG A 107 -9.05 23.40 -11.32
CA ARG A 107 -8.62 23.59 -12.72
C ARG A 107 -8.28 22.27 -13.42
N ASP A 108 -7.00 22.04 -13.76
CA ASP A 108 -6.46 20.85 -14.40
C ASP A 108 -5.55 20.04 -13.46
N SER A 109 -5.70 20.19 -12.14
CA SER A 109 -4.99 19.38 -11.15
C SER A 109 -5.41 17.90 -11.23
N LEU A 110 -4.42 17.02 -11.21
CA LEU A 110 -4.60 15.57 -11.34
C LEU A 110 -3.70 14.80 -10.37
N GLY A 111 -4.08 13.56 -10.11
CA GLY A 111 -3.26 12.55 -9.46
C GLY A 111 -2.98 12.80 -7.97
N LEU A 112 -1.98 12.08 -7.47
CA LEU A 112 -1.63 11.99 -6.04
C LEU A 112 -1.26 13.33 -5.41
N PHE A 113 -0.59 14.19 -6.17
CA PHE A 113 -0.06 15.46 -5.68
C PHE A 113 -0.84 16.66 -6.23
N GLN A 114 -1.99 16.43 -6.88
CA GLN A 114 -2.80 17.48 -7.54
C GLN A 114 -1.96 18.38 -8.47
N GLN A 115 -1.03 17.77 -9.18
CA GLN A 115 -0.11 18.44 -10.10
C GLN A 115 -0.86 18.89 -11.36
N ARG A 116 -0.40 19.99 -11.96
CA ARG A 116 -1.08 20.63 -13.10
C ARG A 116 -0.25 20.53 -14.39
N PRO A 117 -0.77 19.90 -15.47
CA PRO A 117 -0.10 19.93 -16.76
C PRO A 117 0.21 21.34 -17.25
N SER A 118 -0.72 22.28 -17.09
CA SER A 118 -0.54 23.68 -17.49
C SER A 118 0.54 24.44 -16.71
N GLN A 119 1.06 23.89 -15.61
CA GLN A 119 2.18 24.45 -14.85
C GLN A 119 3.51 23.72 -15.09
N GLY A 120 3.55 22.80 -16.06
CA GLY A 120 4.79 22.12 -16.45
C GLY A 120 5.18 20.92 -15.58
N TRP A 121 4.24 20.37 -14.80
CA TRP A 121 4.48 19.16 -13.99
C TRP A 121 4.51 17.86 -14.81
N GLY A 122 4.16 17.90 -16.10
CA GLY A 122 4.05 16.74 -16.97
C GLY A 122 2.75 16.74 -17.75
N THR A 123 2.56 15.78 -18.66
CA THR A 123 1.28 15.56 -19.34
C THR A 123 0.25 14.96 -18.39
N ALA A 124 -1.04 15.07 -18.72
CA ALA A 124 -2.11 14.44 -17.92
C ALA A 124 -1.92 12.92 -17.77
N LYS A 125 -1.36 12.25 -18.78
CA LYS A 125 -1.07 10.81 -18.74
C LYS A 125 0.06 10.50 -17.75
N GLU A 126 1.12 11.30 -17.76
CA GLU A 126 2.26 11.14 -16.86
C GLU A 126 1.88 11.44 -15.40
N ILE A 127 1.14 12.52 -15.15
CA ILE A 127 0.70 12.87 -13.78
C ILE A 127 -0.25 11.81 -13.19
N MET A 128 -1.02 11.12 -14.03
CA MET A 128 -1.86 10.00 -13.60
C MET A 128 -1.07 8.70 -13.35
N ASP A 129 0.23 8.63 -13.66
CA ASP A 129 1.11 7.55 -13.24
C ASP A 129 1.71 7.89 -11.86
N PRO A 130 1.35 7.15 -10.78
CA PRO A 130 1.89 7.37 -9.44
C PRO A 130 3.42 7.42 -9.36
N THR A 131 4.12 6.62 -10.19
CA THR A 131 5.58 6.52 -10.19
C THR A 131 6.20 7.81 -10.73
N TYR A 132 5.66 8.31 -11.84
CA TYR A 132 6.08 9.58 -12.44
C TYR A 132 5.77 10.74 -11.50
N ALA A 133 4.53 10.84 -11.00
CA ALA A 133 4.08 11.94 -10.16
C ALA A 133 4.92 12.06 -8.88
N ALA A 134 5.25 10.93 -8.24
CA ALA A 134 6.17 10.89 -7.11
C ALA A 134 7.60 11.28 -7.51
N GLY A 135 8.09 10.77 -8.66
CA GLY A 135 9.42 11.09 -9.18
C GLY A 135 9.64 12.58 -9.38
N VAL A 136 8.72 13.24 -10.10
CA VAL A 136 8.81 14.69 -10.34
C VAL A 136 8.63 15.51 -9.06
N PHE A 137 7.79 15.04 -8.11
CA PHE A 137 7.68 15.67 -6.79
C PHE A 137 9.04 15.68 -6.06
N TYR A 138 9.72 14.53 -6.02
CA TYR A 138 11.03 14.44 -5.37
C TYR A 138 12.11 15.25 -6.08
N GLU A 139 12.07 15.36 -7.41
CA GLU A 139 12.97 16.24 -8.17
C GLU A 139 12.79 17.72 -7.80
N HIS A 140 11.57 18.14 -7.51
CA HIS A 140 11.31 19.49 -7.00
C HIS A 140 11.71 19.64 -5.53
N LEU A 141 11.43 18.64 -4.68
CA LEU A 141 11.84 18.66 -3.27
C LEU A 141 13.36 18.75 -3.11
N ALA A 142 14.12 18.02 -3.92
CA ALA A 142 15.58 18.04 -3.90
C ALA A 142 16.17 19.43 -4.23
N LYS A 143 15.42 20.28 -4.95
CA LYS A 143 15.82 21.66 -5.27
C LYS A 143 15.52 22.64 -4.13
N VAL A 144 14.83 22.21 -3.07
CA VAL A 144 14.55 23.05 -1.89
C VAL A 144 15.75 23.02 -0.94
N PRO A 145 16.48 24.14 -0.75
CA PRO A 145 17.68 24.14 0.08
C PRO A 145 17.36 23.78 1.54
N GLY A 146 18.09 22.82 2.08
CA GLY A 146 17.98 22.40 3.48
C GLY A 146 16.63 21.80 3.87
N TYR A 147 15.85 21.25 2.91
CA TYR A 147 14.47 20.81 3.16
C TYR A 147 14.34 19.81 4.33
N THR A 148 15.36 19.00 4.59
CA THR A 148 15.39 18.00 5.65
C THR A 148 15.28 18.63 7.05
N GLY A 149 15.82 19.84 7.23
CA GLY A 149 15.76 20.61 8.48
C GLY A 149 14.56 21.56 8.57
N LEU A 150 13.74 21.68 7.53
CA LEU A 150 12.56 22.54 7.56
C LEU A 150 11.39 21.84 8.28
N PRO A 151 10.48 22.62 8.89
CA PRO A 151 9.15 22.10 9.22
C PRO A 151 8.52 21.45 7.99
N LEU A 152 7.84 20.32 8.16
CA LEU A 152 7.31 19.51 7.05
C LEU A 152 6.44 20.37 6.12
N THR A 153 5.58 21.19 6.73
CA THR A 153 4.68 22.10 6.02
C THR A 153 5.41 23.11 5.16
N VAL A 154 6.55 23.62 5.64
CA VAL A 154 7.37 24.59 4.90
C VAL A 154 8.03 23.91 3.71
N ALA A 155 8.56 22.70 3.88
CA ALA A 155 9.14 21.95 2.77
C ALA A 155 8.09 21.60 1.71
N ALA A 156 6.95 21.05 2.12
CA ALA A 156 5.82 20.72 1.23
C ALA A 156 5.31 21.97 0.49
N GLN A 157 5.12 23.08 1.22
CA GLN A 157 4.67 24.34 0.64
C GLN A 157 5.67 24.92 -0.36
N ARG A 158 6.99 24.79 -0.13
CA ARG A 158 8.00 25.27 -1.09
C ARG A 158 7.97 24.50 -2.41
N VAL A 159 7.57 23.23 -2.37
CA VAL A 159 7.37 22.40 -3.56
C VAL A 159 6.06 22.76 -4.26
N GLN A 160 4.93 22.68 -3.54
CA GLN A 160 3.58 22.78 -4.12
C GLN A 160 3.12 24.21 -4.38
N ARG A 161 3.63 25.17 -3.61
CA ARG A 161 3.22 26.59 -3.65
C ARG A 161 1.70 26.77 -3.51
N SER A 162 1.09 26.02 -2.59
CA SER A 162 -0.36 26.03 -2.33
C SER A 162 -0.86 27.34 -1.69
N GLY A 163 -2.16 27.62 -1.78
CA GLY A 163 -2.79 28.74 -1.06
C GLY A 163 -2.93 28.52 0.46
N TYR A 164 -2.65 27.32 0.97
CA TYR A 164 -2.89 26.94 2.37
C TYR A 164 -1.67 26.27 3.05
N PRO A 165 -0.60 27.04 3.36
CA PRO A 165 0.67 26.49 3.85
C PRO A 165 0.58 25.62 5.12
N SER A 166 -0.36 25.92 6.02
CA SER A 166 -0.50 25.19 7.30
C SER A 166 -1.28 23.88 7.19
N ALA A 167 -1.96 23.63 6.06
CA ALA A 167 -2.85 22.47 5.92
C ALA A 167 -2.12 21.13 6.00
N TYR A 168 -0.84 21.09 5.62
CA TYR A 168 -0.01 19.89 5.68
C TYR A 168 0.28 19.40 7.12
N ALA A 169 0.25 20.29 8.12
CA ALA A 169 0.69 19.98 9.49
C ALA A 169 -0.16 18.86 10.12
N LYS A 170 -1.46 18.86 9.85
CA LYS A 170 -2.39 17.88 10.41
C LYS A 170 -2.10 16.44 9.94
N HIS A 171 -1.40 16.28 8.82
CA HIS A 171 -1.05 14.98 8.23
C HIS A 171 0.34 14.49 8.65
N GLU A 172 1.13 15.30 9.36
CA GLU A 172 2.48 14.89 9.78
C GLU A 172 2.49 13.63 10.66
N PRO A 173 1.60 13.46 11.66
CA PRO A 173 1.56 12.23 12.45
C PRO A 173 1.29 10.97 11.61
N ASP A 174 0.31 11.02 10.71
CA ASP A 174 -0.06 9.90 9.84
C ASP A 174 1.06 9.58 8.84
N ALA A 175 1.66 10.62 8.26
CA ALA A 175 2.78 10.47 7.34
C ALA A 175 4.03 9.89 8.02
N VAL A 176 4.28 10.22 9.28
CA VAL A 176 5.36 9.62 10.07
C VAL A 176 5.12 8.12 10.25
N LEU A 177 3.91 7.72 10.68
CA LEU A 177 3.55 6.29 10.81
C LEU A 177 3.75 5.54 9.49
N LEU A 178 3.21 6.09 8.40
CA LEU A 178 3.34 5.50 7.07
C LEU A 178 4.79 5.40 6.62
N SER A 179 5.58 6.47 6.74
CA SER A 179 6.97 6.47 6.33
C SER A 179 7.82 5.49 7.14
N ALA A 180 7.62 5.42 8.46
CA ALA A 180 8.35 4.48 9.31
C ALA A 180 8.04 3.02 8.96
N ALA A 181 6.77 2.70 8.67
CA ALA A 181 6.39 1.37 8.21
C ALA A 181 6.95 1.07 6.82
N LEU A 182 6.64 1.90 5.82
CA LEU A 182 6.92 1.63 4.40
C LEU A 182 8.40 1.77 4.02
N THR A 183 9.21 2.49 4.78
CA THR A 183 10.68 2.47 4.66
C THR A 183 11.33 1.33 5.44
N GLY A 184 10.56 0.57 6.22
CA GLY A 184 11.04 -0.58 6.99
C GLY A 184 11.70 -0.25 8.34
N THR A 185 11.72 1.02 8.75
CA THR A 185 12.25 1.49 10.05
C THR A 185 11.45 0.92 11.23
N SER A 186 10.15 0.71 11.05
CA SER A 186 9.24 0.06 12.00
C SER A 186 8.78 -1.29 11.47
N PRO A 187 9.46 -2.40 11.82
CA PRO A 187 9.12 -3.76 11.41
C PRO A 187 7.71 -4.20 11.79
N ALA A 188 7.05 -4.95 10.90
CA ALA A 188 5.79 -5.65 11.19
C ALA A 188 4.63 -4.74 11.64
N THR A 189 4.60 -3.47 11.22
CA THR A 189 3.59 -2.51 11.66
C THR A 189 2.54 -2.15 10.61
N LEU A 190 2.72 -2.53 9.35
CA LEU A 190 1.68 -2.43 8.32
C LEU A 190 0.98 -3.76 8.15
N THR A 191 -0.35 -3.73 8.21
CA THR A 191 -1.21 -4.84 7.81
C THR A 191 -2.29 -4.40 6.82
N CYS A 192 -2.75 -5.34 6.00
CA CYS A 192 -3.92 -5.20 5.14
C CYS A 192 -4.76 -6.47 5.25
N ASP A 193 -6.05 -6.43 4.91
CA ASP A 193 -6.93 -7.62 4.89
C ASP A 193 -6.53 -8.59 3.77
N GLY A 194 -5.94 -8.07 2.69
CA GLY A 194 -5.59 -8.86 1.50
C GLY A 194 -6.81 -9.38 0.73
N ARG A 195 -8.01 -8.79 0.94
CA ARG A 195 -9.22 -9.13 0.17
C ARG A 195 -8.94 -8.96 -1.32
N GLN A 196 -9.13 -10.02 -2.08
CA GLN A 196 -8.88 -10.04 -3.53
C GLN A 196 -9.77 -9.00 -4.22
N SER A 197 -9.14 -8.06 -4.92
CA SER A 197 -9.87 -7.14 -5.78
C SER A 197 -10.29 -7.85 -7.08
N ALA A 198 -11.28 -7.32 -7.80
CA ALA A 198 -11.70 -7.84 -9.10
C ALA A 198 -10.65 -7.61 -10.23
N THR A 199 -9.39 -7.37 -9.86
CA THR A 199 -8.28 -7.08 -10.76
C THR A 199 -7.88 -8.31 -11.58
N VAL A 200 -7.42 -8.07 -12.80
CA VAL A 200 -7.12 -9.13 -13.79
C VAL A 200 -5.68 -9.65 -13.68
N ALA A 201 -4.75 -8.87 -13.09
CA ALA A 201 -3.34 -9.23 -12.96
C ALA A 201 -3.06 -9.82 -11.58
N ALA A 202 -2.90 -11.14 -11.52
CA ALA A 202 -2.58 -11.88 -10.30
C ALA A 202 -1.37 -12.79 -10.52
N GLY A 203 -0.80 -13.28 -9.43
CA GLY A 203 0.27 -14.27 -9.47
C GLY A 203 1.69 -13.69 -9.51
N PRO A 204 2.72 -14.55 -9.53
CA PRO A 204 4.11 -14.14 -9.30
C PRO A 204 4.68 -13.19 -10.37
N ASP A 205 4.24 -13.30 -11.61
CA ASP A 205 4.68 -12.40 -12.69
C ASP A 205 4.10 -11.00 -12.55
N ALA A 206 2.85 -10.89 -12.08
CA ALA A 206 2.26 -9.60 -11.72
C ALA A 206 3.02 -8.97 -10.55
N VAL A 207 3.42 -9.76 -9.55
CA VAL A 207 4.26 -9.31 -8.43
C VAL A 207 5.61 -8.81 -8.92
N ARG A 208 6.33 -9.58 -9.76
CA ARG A 208 7.61 -9.15 -10.34
C ARG A 208 7.47 -7.86 -11.15
N SER A 209 6.43 -7.77 -11.98
CA SER A 209 6.17 -6.57 -12.79
C SER A 209 5.90 -5.34 -11.92
N ALA A 210 5.15 -5.51 -10.83
CA ALA A 210 4.87 -4.45 -9.88
C ALA A 210 6.12 -4.01 -9.09
N LEU A 211 6.96 -4.97 -8.68
CA LEU A 211 8.25 -4.68 -8.05
C LEU A 211 9.15 -3.85 -8.98
N VAL A 212 9.26 -4.26 -10.26
CA VAL A 212 10.08 -3.54 -11.25
C VAL A 212 9.56 -2.13 -11.50
N ARG A 213 8.23 -1.96 -11.54
CA ARG A 213 7.61 -0.65 -11.71
C ARG A 213 7.96 0.29 -10.55
N ASP A 214 7.87 -0.19 -9.31
CA ASP A 214 7.96 0.67 -8.13
C ASP A 214 9.42 0.85 -7.62
N PHE A 215 10.26 -0.17 -7.77
CA PHE A 215 11.65 -0.19 -7.27
C PHE A 215 12.73 -0.23 -8.36
N GLY A 216 12.36 -0.38 -9.64
CA GLY A 216 13.32 -0.61 -10.73
C GLY A 216 13.72 -2.08 -10.88
N ARG A 217 14.51 -2.40 -11.92
CA ARG A 217 14.89 -3.79 -12.25
C ARG A 217 15.82 -4.44 -11.23
N ASP A 218 16.66 -3.64 -10.58
CA ASP A 218 17.69 -4.12 -9.66
C ASP A 218 17.12 -4.82 -8.42
N VAL A 219 15.84 -4.59 -8.09
CA VAL A 219 15.14 -5.29 -7.00
C VAL A 219 15.00 -6.80 -7.23
N LEU A 220 15.08 -7.25 -8.48
CA LEU A 220 14.98 -8.66 -8.86
C LEU A 220 16.36 -9.31 -9.05
N GLU A 221 17.43 -8.52 -9.18
CA GLU A 221 18.76 -9.04 -9.39
C GLU A 221 19.40 -9.38 -8.04
N PRO A 222 20.02 -10.57 -7.88
CA PRO A 222 20.95 -10.79 -6.79
C PRO A 222 22.18 -9.90 -7.08
N VAL A 223 22.28 -8.76 -6.39
CA VAL A 223 23.37 -7.79 -6.62
C VAL A 223 24.73 -8.44 -6.29
N ASN A 224 25.35 -9.05 -7.30
CA ASN A 224 26.71 -9.58 -7.35
C ASN A 224 27.18 -9.52 -8.81
N ALA A 225 27.33 -8.33 -9.35
CA ALA A 225 28.04 -8.13 -10.62
C ALA A 225 28.88 -6.85 -10.53
N GLU A 226 29.99 -6.93 -9.81
CA GLU A 226 31.06 -5.94 -9.97
C GLU A 226 31.60 -6.01 -11.41
N VAL A 227 31.58 -4.86 -12.10
CA VAL A 227 32.36 -4.63 -13.31
C VAL A 227 33.81 -4.41 -12.87
N GLY A 228 34.55 -5.49 -12.66
CA GLY A 228 35.97 -5.50 -12.34
C GLY A 228 36.64 -6.66 -13.07
N GLY A 229 37.40 -6.37 -14.11
CA GLY A 229 37.99 -7.39 -14.98
C GLY A 229 38.89 -8.37 -14.22
N SER A 230 38.51 -9.64 -14.20
CA SER A 230 39.39 -10.81 -14.39
C SER A 230 38.57 -12.10 -14.36
N LYS A 231 38.82 -12.99 -15.31
CA LYS A 231 38.23 -14.34 -15.39
C LYS A 231 38.50 -15.11 -14.10
N ALA A 232 37.47 -15.35 -13.30
CA ALA A 232 37.40 -16.47 -12.38
C ALA A 232 35.96 -16.98 -12.33
N SER A 233 35.78 -18.27 -12.57
CA SER A 233 34.48 -18.95 -12.62
C SER A 233 33.80 -18.91 -11.24
N PRO A 234 32.56 -18.42 -11.10
CA PRO A 234 31.84 -18.53 -9.83
C PRO A 234 31.01 -19.83 -9.77
N SER A 235 31.09 -20.52 -8.63
CA SER A 235 30.09 -21.48 -8.15
C SER A 235 28.72 -20.80 -8.01
N PRO A 236 27.59 -21.53 -8.11
CA PRO A 236 26.29 -20.92 -8.26
C PRO A 236 25.80 -20.35 -6.92
N THR A 237 25.87 -19.03 -6.78
CA THR A 237 25.07 -18.28 -5.80
C THR A 237 23.64 -18.17 -6.31
N ALA A 238 22.68 -18.46 -5.43
CA ALA A 238 21.27 -18.64 -5.75
C ALA A 238 20.68 -17.46 -6.53
N ALA A 239 20.32 -17.72 -7.79
CA ALA A 239 19.39 -16.90 -8.55
C ALA A 239 18.02 -16.84 -7.83
N PRO A 240 17.18 -15.82 -8.09
CA PRO A 240 15.77 -15.82 -7.69
C PRO A 240 15.07 -17.03 -8.32
N SER A 241 15.10 -18.14 -7.60
CA SER A 241 14.56 -19.41 -8.06
C SER A 241 13.11 -19.47 -7.61
N ALA A 242 12.21 -19.82 -8.52
CA ALA A 242 10.88 -20.24 -8.14
C ALA A 242 11.01 -21.54 -7.33
N SER A 243 10.91 -21.46 -5.99
CA SER A 243 10.89 -22.66 -5.16
C SER A 243 9.59 -23.43 -5.40
N GLY A 244 9.72 -24.69 -5.80
CA GLY A 244 8.75 -25.81 -5.69
C GLY A 244 7.40 -25.69 -6.39
N ASP A 245 6.67 -24.61 -6.16
CA ASP A 245 5.22 -24.53 -6.40
C ASP A 245 4.83 -23.47 -7.45
N GLY A 246 5.80 -22.76 -8.03
CA GLY A 246 5.56 -21.73 -9.04
C GLY A 246 4.79 -20.49 -8.58
N ARG A 247 4.36 -20.43 -7.30
CA ARG A 247 3.50 -19.40 -6.69
C ARG A 247 4.22 -18.42 -5.76
N THR A 248 5.51 -18.64 -5.52
CA THR A 248 6.30 -17.84 -4.56
C THR A 248 7.36 -17.02 -5.28
N VAL A 249 7.37 -15.72 -5.02
CA VAL A 249 8.48 -14.81 -5.36
C VAL A 249 9.39 -14.72 -4.14
N THR A 250 10.68 -15.04 -4.32
CA THR A 250 11.70 -14.88 -3.27
C THR A 250 12.65 -13.77 -3.67
N LEU A 251 12.75 -12.74 -2.84
CA LEU A 251 13.62 -11.59 -3.04
C LEU A 251 14.81 -11.70 -2.08
N PRO A 252 16.04 -11.94 -2.57
CA PRO A 252 17.21 -11.86 -1.70
C PRO A 252 17.37 -10.42 -1.22
N VAL A 253 17.64 -10.26 0.07
CA VAL A 253 17.87 -8.96 0.71
C VAL A 253 19.36 -8.83 0.94
N THR A 254 20.07 -8.25 -0.02
CA THR A 254 21.47 -7.85 0.12
C THR A 254 21.55 -6.46 0.73
N ALA A 255 22.63 -6.17 1.47
CA ALA A 255 22.91 -4.80 1.88
C ALA A 255 23.26 -3.95 0.65
N ASP A 256 22.90 -2.66 0.64
CA ASP A 256 23.40 -1.74 -0.37
C ASP A 256 24.93 -1.67 -0.29
N PRO A 257 25.65 -1.78 -1.43
CA PRO A 257 27.11 -1.66 -1.44
C PRO A 257 27.61 -0.27 -1.01
N ASP A 258 26.78 0.77 -1.19
CA ASP A 258 27.13 2.17 -0.87
C ASP A 258 26.72 2.61 0.56
N GLY A 259 26.12 1.71 1.34
CA GLY A 259 25.74 1.97 2.72
C GLY A 259 26.95 1.99 3.64
N ALA A 260 27.48 3.19 3.95
CA ALA A 260 28.49 3.38 4.99
C ALA A 260 27.96 2.90 6.37
N GLY A 261 28.15 1.61 6.65
CA GLY A 261 27.71 0.96 7.89
C GLY A 261 27.46 -0.54 7.69
N GLY A 262 28.50 -1.36 7.80
CA GLY A 262 28.45 -2.83 7.69
C GLY A 262 27.76 -3.55 8.86
N ASP A 263 26.63 -3.04 9.36
CA ASP A 263 25.92 -3.59 10.53
C ASP A 263 24.66 -4.41 10.17
N GLY A 264 24.39 -4.63 8.88
CA GLY A 264 23.21 -5.39 8.41
C GLY A 264 21.87 -4.69 8.66
N ARG A 265 21.86 -3.48 9.26
CA ARG A 265 20.66 -2.70 9.54
C ARG A 265 19.98 -2.22 8.26
N GLY A 266 20.78 -1.78 7.29
CA GLY A 266 20.30 -1.36 5.96
C GLY A 266 19.60 -2.50 5.21
N ALA A 267 20.22 -3.69 5.17
CA ALA A 267 19.60 -4.88 4.60
C ALA A 267 18.28 -5.22 5.32
N ARG A 268 18.28 -5.24 6.65
CA ARG A 268 17.07 -5.53 7.43
C ARG A 268 15.95 -4.53 7.16
N GLN A 269 16.27 -3.25 7.08
CA GLN A 269 15.33 -2.19 6.75
C GLN A 269 14.75 -2.38 5.33
N ARG A 270 15.60 -2.64 4.34
CA ARG A 270 15.19 -2.91 2.96
C ARG A 270 14.24 -4.12 2.85
N GLY A 271 14.53 -5.20 3.57
CA GLY A 271 13.65 -6.37 3.59
C GLY A 271 12.29 -6.07 4.21
N TRP A 272 12.23 -5.25 5.27
CA TRP A 272 10.95 -4.81 5.84
C TRP A 272 10.18 -3.87 4.92
N GLN A 273 10.87 -2.99 4.20
CA GLN A 273 10.24 -2.17 3.15
C GLN A 273 9.58 -3.05 2.08
N LEU A 274 10.30 -4.05 1.54
CA LEU A 274 9.76 -4.95 0.52
C LEU A 274 8.59 -5.80 1.06
N ALA A 275 8.70 -6.26 2.31
CA ALA A 275 7.63 -7.01 2.96
C ALA A 275 6.36 -6.16 3.15
N HIS A 276 6.49 -4.93 3.64
CA HIS A 276 5.35 -4.01 3.79
C HIS A 276 4.78 -3.56 2.44
N TRP A 277 5.62 -3.33 1.43
CA TRP A 277 5.16 -3.08 0.07
C TRP A 277 4.30 -4.24 -0.45
N ALA A 278 4.70 -5.49 -0.21
CA ALA A 278 3.93 -6.67 -0.61
C ALA A 278 2.57 -6.74 0.12
N VAL A 279 2.55 -6.43 1.42
CA VAL A 279 1.30 -6.35 2.20
C VAL A 279 0.38 -5.25 1.67
N ALA A 280 0.91 -4.06 1.37
CA ALA A 280 0.13 -2.95 0.79
C ALA A 280 -0.51 -3.33 -0.55
N ASN A 281 0.18 -4.13 -1.36
CA ASN A 281 -0.29 -4.58 -2.67
C ASN A 281 -1.11 -5.88 -2.63
N ALA A 282 -1.37 -6.44 -1.44
CA ALA A 282 -1.89 -7.80 -1.34
C ALA A 282 -3.25 -8.00 -2.02
N SER A 283 -4.16 -7.03 -1.87
CA SER A 283 -5.47 -7.06 -2.53
C SER A 283 -5.40 -6.99 -4.05
N ALA A 284 -4.47 -6.19 -4.60
CA ALA A 284 -4.35 -5.96 -6.04
C ALA A 284 -3.59 -7.08 -6.76
N LEU A 285 -2.66 -7.73 -6.05
CA LEU A 285 -1.78 -8.78 -6.60
C LEU A 285 -2.14 -10.19 -6.13
N HIS A 286 -3.23 -10.32 -5.36
CA HIS A 286 -3.69 -11.59 -4.78
C HIS A 286 -2.60 -12.28 -3.95
N ILE A 287 -1.90 -11.52 -3.11
CA ILE A 287 -0.86 -12.05 -2.21
C ILE A 287 -1.55 -12.60 -0.96
N GLU A 288 -1.32 -13.89 -0.67
CA GLU A 288 -1.92 -14.58 0.48
C GLU A 288 -1.00 -14.60 1.69
N ARG A 289 0.32 -14.51 1.46
CA ARG A 289 1.31 -14.60 2.53
C ARG A 289 2.58 -13.84 2.19
N VAL A 290 3.13 -13.17 3.19
CA VAL A 290 4.44 -12.51 3.14
C VAL A 290 5.25 -12.95 4.36
N ALA A 291 6.47 -13.42 4.14
CA ALA A 291 7.37 -13.83 5.23
C ALA A 291 8.72 -13.12 5.13
N TYR A 292 9.19 -12.58 6.25
CA TYR A 292 10.50 -11.95 6.38
C TYR A 292 10.96 -11.90 7.85
N ALA A 293 12.26 -12.10 8.10
CA ALA A 293 12.89 -11.94 9.42
C ALA A 293 12.16 -12.66 10.58
N GLY A 294 11.74 -13.91 10.36
CA GLY A 294 11.03 -14.73 11.36
C GLY A 294 9.58 -14.31 11.63
N ARG A 295 9.02 -13.43 10.79
CA ARG A 295 7.63 -13.01 10.84
C ARG A 295 6.90 -13.42 9.57
N GLU A 296 5.63 -13.76 9.71
CA GLU A 296 4.73 -14.10 8.62
C GLU A 296 3.43 -13.31 8.77
N TRP A 297 3.04 -12.64 7.70
CA TRP A 297 1.72 -12.06 7.51
C TRP A 297 0.93 -12.97 6.57
N THR A 298 -0.36 -13.14 6.85
CA THR A 298 -1.30 -13.91 6.04
C THR A 298 -2.52 -13.05 5.78
N ALA A 299 -3.00 -13.04 4.54
CA ALA A 299 -4.26 -12.39 4.17
C ALA A 299 -5.44 -13.02 4.94
N GLY A 300 -6.41 -12.19 5.33
CA GLY A 300 -7.56 -12.61 6.12
C GLY A 300 -8.47 -11.43 6.50
N ASN A 301 -9.75 -11.72 6.70
CA ASN A 301 -10.81 -10.70 6.77
C ASN A 301 -10.93 -9.94 8.11
N THR A 302 -10.26 -10.37 9.19
CA THR A 302 -10.45 -9.73 10.51
C THR A 302 -9.17 -9.52 11.32
N ASP A 303 -8.12 -10.33 11.12
CA ASP A 303 -6.93 -10.32 11.99
C ASP A 303 -5.65 -10.58 11.21
N SER A 304 -5.56 -10.05 9.99
CA SER A 304 -4.31 -10.02 9.24
C SER A 304 -3.24 -9.39 10.14
N GLN A 305 -2.39 -10.20 10.76
CA GLN A 305 -1.42 -9.79 11.76
C GLN A 305 -0.11 -10.53 11.51
N TRP A 306 1.00 -9.87 11.82
CA TRP A 306 2.32 -10.46 11.73
C TRP A 306 2.56 -11.45 12.89
N ARG A 307 2.58 -12.74 12.58
CA ARG A 307 2.87 -13.81 13.55
C ARG A 307 4.34 -14.21 13.50
N THR A 308 4.86 -14.74 14.60
CA THR A 308 6.18 -15.38 14.62
C THR A 308 6.11 -16.70 13.85
N SER A 309 6.96 -16.90 12.86
CA SER A 309 7.02 -18.18 12.14
C SER A 309 7.79 -19.20 12.99
N GLY A 310 7.19 -20.37 13.24
CA GLY A 310 7.78 -21.45 14.06
C GLY A 310 9.00 -22.14 13.44
N ALA A 311 9.37 -21.77 12.21
CA ALA A 311 10.51 -22.35 11.50
C ALA A 311 11.83 -21.73 12.01
N ARG A 312 12.42 -22.39 13.01
CA ARG A 312 13.82 -22.20 13.43
C ARG A 312 14.74 -22.68 12.30
N THR A 313 14.94 -21.86 11.29
CA THR A 313 15.99 -22.06 10.27
C THR A 313 16.59 -20.69 9.92
N ASP A 314 17.89 -20.56 10.16
CA ASP A 314 18.74 -19.40 9.88
C ASP A 314 18.71 -18.90 8.41
N THR A 315 17.98 -19.58 7.52
CA THR A 315 17.84 -19.26 6.09
C THR A 315 16.72 -18.26 5.78
N GLY A 316 15.89 -17.86 6.75
CA GLY A 316 14.76 -16.93 6.57
C GLY A 316 15.06 -15.44 6.85
N ALA A 317 16.25 -15.11 7.34
CA ALA A 317 16.60 -13.74 7.71
C ALA A 317 17.01 -12.87 6.50
N GLY A 318 17.51 -13.49 5.43
CA GLY A 318 18.11 -12.80 4.28
C GLY A 318 17.23 -12.68 3.04
N ALA A 319 15.95 -13.09 3.07
CA ALA A 319 15.07 -13.00 1.90
C ALA A 319 13.61 -12.76 2.26
N VAL A 320 12.93 -11.94 1.47
CA VAL A 320 11.47 -11.74 1.55
C VAL A 320 10.79 -12.78 0.67
N ARG A 321 9.82 -13.51 1.22
CA ARG A 321 9.02 -14.49 0.46
C ARG A 321 7.60 -14.00 0.33
N ILE A 322 7.12 -13.89 -0.91
CA ILE A 322 5.79 -13.41 -1.26
C ILE A 322 5.07 -14.56 -1.97
N MET A 323 3.99 -15.06 -1.39
CA MET A 323 3.19 -16.15 -1.94
C MET A 323 1.86 -15.61 -2.45
N THR A 324 1.52 -15.91 -3.70
CA THR A 324 0.24 -15.52 -4.32
C THR A 324 -0.77 -16.65 -4.29
N ALA A 325 -2.04 -16.27 -4.38
CA ALA A 325 -3.15 -17.20 -4.61
C ALA A 325 -2.99 -17.97 -5.93
N GLN A 326 -3.74 -19.07 -6.04
CA GLN A 326 -3.87 -19.87 -7.28
C GLN A 326 -4.73 -19.16 -8.32
#